data_AF-A0A1G7T1T2-F1
#
_entry.id   AF-A0A1G7T1T2-F1
#
_cell.length_a   1.000
_cell.length_b   1.000
_cell.length_c   1.000
_cell.angle_alpha   90.00
_cell.angle_beta   90.00
_cell.angle_gamma   90.00
#
_symmetry.space_group_name_H-M   'P 1'
#
loop_
_entity.id
_entity.type
_entity.pdbx_description
1 polymer ?
#
loop_
_entity_poly.entity_id
_entity_poly.type
_entity_poly.pdbx_seq_one_letter_code
_entity_poly.pdbx_strand_id
1 'polypeptide(L)'
;MKIETALIATSLSITFSHPALAETECYGEGSYRTCTTITQHPDGSMDVYSRDNMGNSYRSSTGVDTDWQGNTTVTSHDSEGNSYSVHSWSDSIGGHTTDSLGNDCTVTYSGAMIGCD
;
A
#
# COMPACT_ATOMS: atom_id res chain seq x y z
N MET A 1 5.16 49.07 36.34
CA MET A 1 5.69 48.30 35.19
C MET A 1 5.98 46.89 35.71
N LYS A 2 5.07 45.93 35.49
CA LYS A 2 5.22 44.52 35.89
C LYS A 2 5.58 43.74 34.63
N ILE A 3 6.70 43.02 34.66
CA ILE A 3 7.11 42.10 33.59
C ILE A 3 6.75 40.70 34.10
N GLU A 4 5.69 40.12 33.54
CA GLU A 4 5.32 38.74 33.81
C GLU A 4 6.01 37.86 32.75
N THR A 5 6.96 37.05 33.21
CA THR A 5 7.73 36.13 32.37
C THR A 5 6.87 34.91 32.06
N ALA A 6 6.34 34.82 30.85
CA ALA A 6 5.61 33.64 30.38
C ALA A 6 6.58 32.49 30.07
N LEU A 7 6.41 31.38 30.80
CA LEU A 7 7.14 30.12 30.61
C LEU A 7 6.56 29.39 29.39
N ILE A 8 7.33 29.27 28.30
CA ILE A 8 6.94 28.53 27.10
C ILE A 8 7.24 27.05 27.33
N ALA A 9 6.22 26.25 27.60
CA ALA A 9 6.30 24.80 27.61
C ALA A 9 6.36 24.30 26.15
N THR A 10 7.54 23.85 25.72
CA THR A 10 7.73 23.21 24.41
C THR A 10 7.43 21.72 24.55
N SER A 11 6.29 21.27 24.01
CA SER A 11 5.93 19.86 23.92
C SER A 11 6.76 19.18 22.83
N LEU A 12 7.66 18.28 23.22
CA LEU A 12 8.42 17.42 22.31
C LEU A 12 7.55 16.23 21.88
N SER A 13 6.98 16.29 20.68
CA SER A 13 6.26 15.16 20.07
C SER A 13 7.28 14.16 19.53
N ILE A 14 7.42 13.00 20.17
CA ILE A 14 8.19 11.87 19.65
C ILE A 14 7.30 11.13 18.66
N THR A 15 7.57 11.26 17.36
CA THR A 15 6.90 10.46 16.33
C THR A 15 7.54 9.07 16.30
N PHE A 16 6.77 8.04 16.61
CA PHE A 16 7.17 6.64 16.43
C PHE A 16 7.07 6.28 14.95
N SER A 17 8.20 6.27 14.25
CA SER A 17 8.29 5.71 12.90
C SER A 17 8.31 4.18 13.02
N HIS A 18 7.27 3.50 12.51
CA HIS A 18 7.28 2.05 12.41
C HIS A 18 8.29 1.64 11.31
N PRO A 19 9.26 0.76 11.59
CA PRO A 19 10.21 0.31 10.57
C PRO A 19 9.48 -0.54 9.53
N ALA A 20 9.86 -0.38 8.26
CA ALA A 20 9.43 -1.29 7.21
C ALA A 20 9.91 -2.72 7.52
N LEU A 21 9.04 -3.71 7.39
CA LEU A 21 9.40 -5.12 7.57
C LEU A 21 9.88 -5.66 6.23
N ALA A 22 11.14 -6.05 6.15
CA ALA A 22 11.73 -6.68 4.98
C ALA A 22 12.07 -8.15 5.28
N GLU A 23 11.48 -9.05 4.51
CA GLU A 23 11.73 -10.50 4.59
C GLU A 23 12.34 -10.97 3.26
N THR A 24 13.37 -11.82 3.33
CA THR A 24 14.02 -12.36 2.12
C THR A 24 14.04 -13.88 2.19
N GLU A 25 13.49 -14.51 1.15
CA GLU A 25 13.53 -15.95 0.96
C GLU A 25 14.31 -16.30 -0.31
N CYS A 26 15.12 -17.35 -0.26
CA CYS A 26 15.88 -17.83 -1.42
C CYS A 26 15.56 -19.30 -1.68
N TYR A 27 15.26 -19.63 -2.93
CA TYR A 27 14.98 -20.99 -3.39
C TYR A 27 16.01 -21.41 -4.45
N GLY A 28 16.40 -22.69 -4.44
CA GLY A 28 17.35 -23.27 -5.39
C GLY A 28 18.82 -23.09 -5.02
N GLU A 29 19.71 -23.56 -5.90
CA GLU A 29 21.16 -23.57 -5.72
C GLU A 29 21.90 -23.16 -7.00
N GLY A 30 23.19 -22.82 -6.85
CA GLY A 30 24.07 -22.49 -7.98
C GLY A 30 23.53 -21.32 -8.80
N SER A 31 23.58 -21.43 -10.14
CA SER A 31 23.07 -20.42 -11.06
C SER A 31 21.54 -20.23 -11.01
N TYR A 32 20.80 -21.24 -10.54
CA TYR A 32 19.33 -21.23 -10.52
C TYR A 32 18.75 -20.77 -9.19
N ARG A 33 19.59 -20.29 -8.26
CA ARG A 33 19.09 -19.72 -7.01
C ARG A 33 18.40 -18.38 -7.30
N THR A 34 17.17 -18.25 -6.83
CA THR A 34 16.38 -17.01 -6.86
C THR A 34 16.10 -16.56 -5.44
N CYS A 35 16.33 -15.29 -5.16
CA CYS A 35 15.99 -14.66 -3.88
C CYS A 35 14.91 -13.61 -4.11
N THR A 36 13.90 -13.61 -3.25
CA THR A 36 12.80 -12.64 -3.25
C THR A 36 12.79 -11.91 -1.93
N THR A 37 12.80 -10.59 -1.98
CA THR A 37 12.62 -9.70 -0.84
C THR A 37 11.24 -9.06 -0.91
N ILE A 38 10.46 -9.18 0.16
CA ILE A 38 9.19 -8.49 0.35
C ILE A 38 9.40 -7.42 1.41
N THR A 39 9.10 -6.17 1.08
CA THR A 39 9.14 -5.04 2.00
C THR A 39 7.73 -4.50 2.19
N GLN A 40 7.24 -4.50 3.43
CA GLN A 40 5.96 -3.88 3.80
C GLN A 40 6.24 -2.54 4.47
N HIS A 41 5.55 -1.51 4.01
CA HIS A 41 5.68 -0.14 4.51
C HIS A 41 4.55 0.22 5.48
N PRO A 42 4.75 1.23 6.35
CA PRO A 42 3.74 1.62 7.34
C PRO A 42 2.42 2.17 6.75
N ASP A 43 2.43 2.64 5.52
CA ASP A 43 1.25 3.11 4.78
C ASP A 43 0.45 1.96 4.14
N GLY A 44 0.88 0.71 4.33
CA GLY A 44 0.28 -0.47 3.71
C GLY A 44 0.78 -0.75 2.29
N SER A 45 1.65 0.09 1.74
CA SER A 45 2.33 -0.19 0.47
C SER A 45 3.31 -1.35 0.62
N MET A 46 3.62 -2.02 -0.49
CA MET A 46 4.48 -3.20 -0.51
C MET A 46 5.39 -3.18 -1.74
N ASP A 47 6.67 -3.49 -1.53
CA ASP A 47 7.62 -3.77 -2.61
C ASP A 47 8.00 -5.26 -2.60
N VAL A 48 8.02 -5.87 -3.78
CA VAL A 48 8.54 -7.21 -4.02
C VAL A 48 9.68 -7.09 -5.01
N TYR A 49 10.85 -7.59 -4.64
CA TYR A 49 12.02 -7.61 -5.50
C TYR A 49 12.60 -9.02 -5.57
N SER A 50 12.64 -9.59 -6.77
CA SER A 50 13.22 -10.91 -7.01
C SER A 50 14.45 -10.79 -7.89
N ARG A 51 15.49 -11.58 -7.59
CA ARG A 51 16.72 -11.65 -8.38
C ARG A 51 17.29 -13.06 -8.39
N ASP A 52 17.82 -13.48 -9.53
CA ASP A 52 18.59 -14.72 -9.65
C ASP A 52 20.11 -14.49 -9.77
N ASN A 53 20.87 -15.58 -9.69
CA ASN A 53 22.33 -15.56 -9.85
C ASN A 53 22.79 -15.41 -11.32
N MET A 54 21.88 -15.47 -12.30
CA MET A 54 22.16 -15.22 -13.71
C MET A 54 22.04 -13.73 -14.08
N GLY A 55 21.59 -12.90 -13.14
CA GLY A 55 21.45 -11.47 -13.31
C GLY A 55 20.06 -11.02 -13.73
N ASN A 56 19.08 -11.92 -13.81
CA ASN A 56 17.69 -11.55 -14.04
C ASN A 56 17.09 -10.99 -12.74
N SER A 57 16.21 -10.02 -12.88
CA SER A 57 15.47 -9.46 -11.76
C SER A 57 14.08 -9.02 -12.18
N TYR A 58 13.15 -9.09 -11.23
CA TYR A 58 11.80 -8.62 -11.37
C TYR A 58 11.42 -7.78 -10.15
N ARG A 59 10.64 -6.72 -10.34
CA ARG A 59 10.12 -5.89 -9.27
C ARG A 59 8.62 -5.73 -9.44
N SER A 60 7.88 -5.82 -8.34
CA SER A 60 6.48 -5.42 -8.25
C SER A 60 6.31 -4.50 -7.05
N SER A 61 5.53 -3.45 -7.19
CA SER A 61 5.31 -2.47 -6.14
C SER A 61 3.84 -2.11 -6.08
N THR A 62 3.29 -2.05 -4.87
CA THR A 62 1.91 -1.66 -4.62
C THR A 62 1.90 -0.41 -3.76
N GLY A 63 1.23 0.65 -4.21
CA GLY A 63 0.97 1.86 -3.44
C GLY A 63 -0.46 1.89 -2.92
N VAL A 64 -0.65 2.54 -1.77
CA VAL A 64 -1.96 2.80 -1.16
C VAL A 64 -2.09 4.30 -0.99
N ASP A 65 -3.14 4.88 -1.58
CA ASP A 65 -3.48 6.29 -1.44
C ASP A 65 -4.87 6.40 -0.83
N THR A 66 -4.99 7.06 0.33
CA THR A 66 -6.28 7.29 0.99
C THR A 66 -6.53 8.78 1.05
N ASP A 67 -7.65 9.23 0.48
CA ASP A 67 -8.02 10.63 0.47
C ASP A 67 -8.62 11.07 1.82
N TRP A 68 -8.93 12.37 1.93
CA TRP A 68 -9.48 12.97 3.15
C TRP A 68 -10.92 12.50 3.48
N GLN A 69 -11.63 11.87 2.52
CA GLN A 69 -12.95 11.29 2.71
C GLN A 69 -12.87 9.82 3.14
N GLY A 70 -11.67 9.22 3.13
CA GLY A 70 -11.44 7.82 3.42
C GLY A 70 -11.55 6.90 2.19
N ASN A 71 -11.70 7.45 0.99
CA ASN A 71 -11.68 6.66 -0.24
C ASN A 71 -10.24 6.19 -0.47
N THR A 72 -10.07 4.94 -0.87
CA THR A 72 -8.75 4.32 -0.97
C THR A 72 -8.51 3.81 -2.38
N THR A 73 -7.35 4.14 -2.94
CA THR A 73 -6.87 3.60 -4.20
C THR A 73 -5.64 2.75 -3.94
N VAL A 74 -5.70 1.47 -4.31
CA VAL A 74 -4.55 0.58 -4.33
C VAL A 74 -4.06 0.47 -5.76
N THR A 75 -2.79 0.76 -6.01
CA THR A 75 -2.19 0.69 -7.35
C THR A 75 -0.98 -0.22 -7.33
N SER A 76 -0.98 -1.25 -8.17
CA SER A 76 0.14 -2.15 -8.38
C SER A 76 0.80 -1.88 -9.73
N HIS A 77 2.12 -1.97 -9.77
CA HIS A 77 2.90 -1.91 -11.00
C HIS A 77 4.09 -2.86 -10.94
N ASP A 78 4.54 -3.32 -12.10
CA ASP A 78 5.71 -4.18 -12.20
C ASP A 78 6.83 -3.59 -13.07
N SER A 79 7.99 -4.25 -13.05
CA SER A 79 9.16 -3.87 -13.83
C SER A 79 9.01 -4.11 -15.34
N GLU A 80 7.96 -4.82 -15.77
CA GLU A 80 7.64 -5.00 -17.19
C GLU A 80 6.75 -3.87 -17.73
N GLY A 81 6.28 -2.98 -16.84
CA GLY A 81 5.46 -1.82 -17.17
C GLY A 81 3.96 -2.11 -17.12
N ASN A 82 3.53 -3.26 -16.59
CA ASN A 82 2.13 -3.51 -16.35
C ASN A 82 1.67 -2.74 -15.10
N SER A 83 0.41 -2.32 -15.09
CA SER A 83 -0.21 -1.68 -13.94
C SER A 83 -1.67 -2.09 -13.80
N TYR A 84 -2.14 -2.09 -12.56
CA TYR A 84 -3.53 -2.33 -12.20
C TYR A 84 -3.87 -1.53 -10.96
N SER A 85 -5.08 -1.00 -10.88
CA SER A 85 -5.54 -0.27 -9.68
C SER A 85 -6.96 -0.62 -9.31
N VAL A 86 -7.25 -0.55 -8.01
CA VAL A 86 -8.61 -0.66 -7.47
C VAL A 86 -8.88 0.57 -6.62
N HIS A 87 -9.94 1.29 -6.96
CA HIS A 87 -10.47 2.40 -6.18
C HIS A 87 -11.67 1.93 -5.36
N SER A 88 -11.69 2.24 -4.07
CA SER A 88 -12.76 1.86 -3.14
C SER A 88 -13.30 3.07 -2.40
N TRP A 89 -14.62 3.20 -2.31
CA TRP A 89 -15.29 4.27 -1.57
C TRP A 89 -16.58 3.76 -0.92
N SER A 90 -17.22 4.58 -0.11
CA SER A 90 -18.53 4.26 0.46
C SER A 90 -19.43 5.48 0.44
N ASP A 91 -20.72 5.25 0.25
CA ASP A 91 -21.75 6.28 0.32
C ASP A 91 -22.97 5.78 1.12
N SER A 92 -24.13 6.42 0.98
CA SER A 92 -25.34 6.03 1.69
C SER A 92 -25.97 4.71 1.22
N ILE A 93 -25.55 4.20 0.05
CA ILE A 93 -26.04 2.96 -0.57
C ILE A 93 -25.21 1.77 -0.11
N GLY A 94 -23.88 1.93 -0.03
CA GLY A 94 -22.99 0.87 0.42
C GLY A 94 -21.51 1.15 0.16
N GLY A 95 -20.74 0.07 0.11
CA GLY A 95 -19.33 0.09 -0.31
C GLY A 95 -19.22 -0.21 -1.81
N HIS A 96 -18.30 0.48 -2.47
CA HIS A 96 -18.08 0.38 -3.91
C HIS A 96 -16.61 0.14 -4.20
N THR A 97 -16.35 -0.56 -5.29
CA THR A 97 -15.02 -0.75 -5.86
C THR A 97 -15.07 -0.64 -7.37
N THR A 98 -14.11 0.06 -7.97
CA THR A 98 -13.89 0.09 -9.42
C THR A 98 -12.44 -0.25 -9.69
N ASP A 99 -12.18 -1.13 -10.65
CA ASP A 99 -10.82 -1.40 -11.09
C ASP A 99 -10.43 -0.63 -12.36
N SER A 100 -9.13 -0.64 -12.67
CA SER A 100 -8.58 0.03 -13.87
C SER A 100 -9.01 -0.59 -15.19
N LEU A 101 -9.69 -1.74 -15.18
CA LEU A 101 -10.29 -2.37 -16.36
C LEU A 101 -11.75 -1.97 -16.54
N GLY A 102 -12.34 -1.22 -15.59
CA GLY A 102 -13.71 -0.75 -15.62
C GLY A 102 -14.72 -1.74 -15.02
N ASN A 103 -14.25 -2.71 -14.22
CA ASN A 103 -15.15 -3.58 -13.47
C ASN A 103 -15.60 -2.87 -12.19
N ASP A 104 -16.91 -2.80 -11.98
CA ASP A 104 -17.55 -2.10 -10.87
C ASP A 104 -18.32 -3.08 -9.98
N CYS A 105 -18.03 -3.09 -8.68
CA CYS A 105 -18.73 -3.90 -7.70
C CYS A 105 -19.27 -3.01 -6.58
N THR A 106 -20.54 -3.22 -6.20
CA THR A 106 -21.18 -2.56 -5.07
C THR A 106 -21.74 -3.58 -4.10
N VAL A 107 -21.39 -3.46 -2.84
CA VAL A 107 -22.00 -4.20 -1.72
C VAL A 107 -22.84 -3.22 -0.92
N THR A 108 -24.16 -3.33 -1.08
CA THR A 108 -25.12 -2.49 -0.34
C THR A 108 -25.15 -2.83 1.14
N TYR A 109 -25.61 -1.91 2.00
CA TYR A 109 -25.75 -2.20 3.42
C TYR A 109 -26.80 -3.26 3.77
N SER A 110 -27.70 -3.58 2.83
CA SER A 110 -28.63 -4.72 2.97
C SER A 110 -27.99 -6.06 2.57
N GLY A 111 -26.73 -6.06 2.11
CA GLY A 111 -25.99 -7.24 1.69
C GLY A 111 -26.21 -7.64 0.23
N ALA A 112 -26.95 -6.86 -0.57
CA ALA A 112 -27.05 -7.12 -2.01
C ALA A 112 -25.73 -6.73 -2.71
N MET A 113 -25.27 -7.61 -3.61
CA MET A 113 -24.10 -7.43 -4.47
C MET A 113 -24.55 -7.05 -5.87
N ILE A 114 -23.94 -6.03 -6.47
CA ILE A 114 -24.29 -5.49 -7.79
C ILE A 114 -23.00 -5.33 -8.60
N GLY A 115 -22.90 -5.99 -9.75
CA GLY A 115 -21.74 -5.90 -10.67
C GLY A 115 -20.48 -6.66 -10.22
N CYS A 116 -20.57 -7.43 -9.14
CA CYS A 116 -19.46 -8.20 -8.59
C CYS A 116 -19.36 -9.58 -9.28
N ASP A 117 -18.66 -9.65 -10.42
CA ASP A 117 -18.42 -10.87 -11.21
C ASP A 117 -16.94 -11.26 -11.28
#